data_AF-A0A1V6C893-F1
#
_entry.id   AF-A0A1V6C893-F1
#
_cell.length_a   1.000
_cell.length_b   1.000
_cell.length_c   1.000
_cell.angle_alpha   90.00
_cell.angle_beta   90.00
_cell.angle_gamma   90.00
#
_symmetry.space_group_name_H-M   'P 1'
#
loop_
_entity.id
_entity.type
_entity.pdbx_description
1 polymer ?
#
loop_
_entity_poly.entity_id
_entity_poly.type
_entity_poly.pdbx_seq_one_letter_code
_entity_poly.pdbx_strand_id
1 'polypeptide(L)' 'MRTTRTIIFLSEDEKLWLEEYSKAAGVSMAETIRRGLARLREQERPGRYHEALESTRGLWKKGDGLRYQENLRRDWQ' A
#
# COMPACT_ATOMS: atom_id res chain seq x y z
N MET A 1 -11.53 13.63 10.12
CA MET A 1 -11.90 12.43 9.34
C MET A 1 -13.28 11.98 9.80
N ARG A 2 -14.16 11.58 8.87
CA ARG A 2 -15.47 11.03 9.24
C ARG A 2 -15.28 9.56 9.63
N THR A 3 -15.67 9.19 10.84
CA THR A 3 -15.67 7.81 11.33
C THR A 3 -17.05 7.19 11.13
N THR A 4 -17.08 5.93 10.69
CA THR A 4 -18.30 5.13 10.54
C THR A 4 -18.17 3.89 11.40
N ARG A 5 -19.26 3.48 12.07
CA ARG A 5 -19.28 2.23 12.84
C ARG A 5 -19.36 1.03 11.90
N THR A 6 -18.52 0.03 12.13
CA THR A 6 -18.52 -1.24 11.40
C THR A 6 -18.64 -2.39 12.40
N ILE A 7 -19.49 -3.37 12.09
CA ILE A 7 -19.58 -4.62 12.84
C ILE A 7 -18.83 -5.67 12.02
N ILE A 8 -17.94 -6.42 12.67
CA ILE A 8 -17.19 -7.52 12.06
C ILE A 8 -17.41 -8.78 12.90
N PHE A 9 -17.38 -9.93 12.23
CA PHE A 9 -17.33 -11.23 12.88
C PHE A 9 -15.90 -11.73 12.85
N LEU A 10 -15.42 -12.22 13.99
CA LEU A 10 -14.11 -12.82 14.17
C LEU A 10 -14.32 -14.15 14.89
N SER A 11 -13.44 -15.12 14.65
CA SER A 11 -13.40 -16.31 15.48
C SER A 11 -13.00 -15.96 16.92
N GLU A 12 -13.26 -16.86 17.86
CA GLU A 12 -12.85 -16.66 19.26
C GLU A 12 -11.33 -16.53 19.38
N ASP A 13 -10.57 -17.35 18.64
CA ASP A 13 -9.11 -17.32 18.62
C ASP A 13 -8.56 -15.99 18.06
N GLU A 14 -9.14 -15.50 16.96
CA GLU A 14 -8.75 -14.21 16.37
C GLU A 14 -9.00 -13.05 17.33
N LYS A 15 -10.15 -13.08 18.02
CA LYS A 15 -10.50 -12.07 19.02
C LYS A 15 -9.54 -12.12 20.21
N LEU A 16 -9.26 -13.31 20.75
CA LEU A 16 -8.34 -13.49 21.87
C LEU A 16 -6.94 -12.96 21.52
N TRP A 17 -6.43 -13.34 20.34
CA TRP A 17 -5.15 -12.85 19.85
C TRP A 17 -5.13 -11.31 19.73
N LEU A 18 -6.20 -10.71 19.22
CA LEU A 18 -6.31 -9.24 19.11
C LEU A 18 -6.32 -8.56 20.49
N GLU A 19 -6.97 -9.14 21.48
CA GLU A 19 -6.99 -8.63 22.86
C GLU A 19 -5.60 -8.66 23.48
N GLU A 20 -4.91 -9.79 23.38
CA GLU A 20 -3.55 -9.98 23.89
C GLU A 20 -2.56 -9.04 23.21
N TYR A 21 -2.59 -8.97 21.88
CA TYR A 21 -1.72 -8.08 21.11
C TYR A 21 -1.96 -6.61 21.48
N SER A 22 -3.23 -6.20 21.58
CA SER A 22 -3.59 -4.81 21.90
C SER A 22 -3.13 -4.41 23.30
N LYS A 23 -3.26 -5.34 24.27
CA LYS A 23 -2.76 -5.17 25.63
C LYS A 23 -1.24 -5.03 25.66
N ALA A 24 -0.52 -5.91 24.97
CA ALA A 24 0.94 -5.86 24.88
C ALA A 24 1.44 -4.58 24.20
N ALA A 25 0.72 -4.11 23.17
CA ALA A 25 1.05 -2.91 22.42
C ALA A 25 0.58 -1.60 23.10
N GLY A 26 -0.18 -1.67 24.21
CA GLY A 26 -0.70 -0.51 24.93
C GLY A 26 -1.69 0.33 24.13
N VAL A 27 -2.45 -0.28 23.21
CA VAL A 27 -3.43 0.42 22.36
C VAL A 27 -4.79 -0.26 22.41
N SER A 28 -5.85 0.47 22.04
CA SER A 28 -7.19 -0.12 21.94
C SER A 28 -7.25 -1.14 20.79
N MET A 29 -8.10 -2.17 20.92
CA MET A 29 -8.38 -3.13 19.84
C MET A 29 -8.80 -2.45 18.53
N ALA A 30 -9.63 -1.41 18.60
CA ALA A 30 -10.04 -0.65 17.42
C ALA A 30 -8.85 0.04 16.73
N GLU A 31 -7.85 0.50 17.49
CA GLU A 31 -6.62 1.08 16.95
C GLU A 31 -5.72 0.00 16.32
N THR A 32 -5.61 -1.17 16.95
CA THR A 32 -4.92 -2.32 16.36
C THR A 32 -5.52 -2.68 14.99
N ILE A 33 -6.84 -2.76 14.89
CA ILE A 33 -7.54 -3.03 13.62
C ILE A 33 -7.27 -1.92 12.60
N ARG A 34 -7.29 -0.64 13.00
CA ARG A 34 -6.97 0.48 12.09
C ARG A 34 -5.54 0.39 11.55
N ARG A 35 -4.57 0.06 12.40
CA ARG A 35 -3.16 -0.12 11.99
C ARG A 35 -3.00 -1.32 11.05
N GLY A 36 -3.68 -2.43 11.36
CA GLY A 36 -3.73 -3.61 10.49
C GLY A 36 -4.28 -3.26 9.11
N LEU A 37 -5.40 -2.54 9.05
CA LEU A 37 -6.00 -2.09 7.80
C LEU A 37 -5.09 -1.13 7.01
N ALA A 38 -4.37 -0.23 7.70
CA ALA A 38 -3.41 0.66 7.06
C ALA A 38 -2.25 -0.11 6.41
N ARG A 39 -1.70 -1.11 7.11
CA ARG A 39 -0.66 -1.99 6.57
C ARG A 39 -1.16 -2.83 5.41
N LEU A 40 -2.34 -3.41 5.52
CA LEU A 40 -2.96 -4.18 4.43
C LEU A 40 -3.14 -3.29 3.19
N ARG A 41 -3.64 -2.07 3.36
CA ARG A 41 -3.77 -1.11 2.25
C ARG A 41 -2.44 -0.73 1.61
N GLU A 42 -1.37 -0.68 2.38
CA GLU A 42 -0.03 -0.41 1.86
C GLU A 42 0.52 -1.59 1.07
N GLN A 43 0.30 -2.82 1.55
CA GLN A 43 0.69 -4.06 0.88
C GLN A 43 -0.11 -4.31 -0.40
N GLU A 44 -1.43 -4.12 -0.34
CA GLU A 44 -2.36 -4.36 -1.44
C GLU A 44 -2.47 -3.18 -2.42
N ARG A 45 -1.80 -2.05 -2.14
CA ARG A 45 -1.76 -0.95 -3.09
C ARG A 45 -1.10 -1.52 -4.36
N PRO A 46 -1.79 -1.53 -5.54
CA PRO A 46 -1.15 -1.88 -6.79
C PRO A 46 0.11 -1.03 -6.85
N GLY A 47 1.27 -1.68 -6.86
CA GLY A 47 2.51 -0.98 -6.56
C GLY A 47 2.56 0.26 -7.43
N ARG A 48 2.84 1.44 -6.86
CA ARG A 48 3.14 2.64 -7.67
C ARG A 48 4.13 2.32 -8.78
N TYR A 49 4.96 1.31 -8.55
CA TYR A 49 5.78 0.63 -9.53
C TYR A 49 5.02 0.07 -10.73
N HIS A 50 4.00 -0.78 -10.55
CA HIS A 50 3.21 -1.32 -11.65
C HIS A 50 2.43 -0.23 -12.39
N GLU A 51 1.88 0.75 -11.64
CA GLU A 51 1.21 1.92 -12.22
C GLU A 51 2.19 2.80 -13.02
N ALA A 52 3.41 3.01 -12.50
CA ALA A 52 4.49 3.70 -13.19
C ALA A 52 4.95 2.92 -14.42
N LEU A 53 5.10 1.59 -14.33
CA LEU A 53 5.45 0.73 -15.47
C LEU A 53 4.37 0.79 -16.55
N GLU A 54 3.10 0.68 -16.19
CA GLU A 54 2.00 0.79 -17.16
C GLU A 54 1.95 2.19 -17.79
N SER A 55 2.15 3.25 -17.00
CA SER A 55 2.19 4.63 -17.51
C SER A 55 3.41 4.93 -18.38
N THR A 56 4.52 4.21 -18.18
CA THR A 56 5.76 4.37 -18.96
C THR A 56 5.86 3.38 -20.12
N ARG A 57 4.94 2.40 -20.20
CA ARG A 57 4.90 1.39 -21.25
C ARG A 57 4.63 2.04 -22.60
N GLY A 58 5.55 1.88 -23.54
CA GLY A 58 5.40 2.40 -24.90
C GLY A 58 5.64 3.91 -25.03
N LEU A 59 6.35 4.54 -24.08
CA LEU A 59 6.81 5.92 -24.20
C LEU A 59 7.73 6.14 -25.41
N TRP A 60 8.60 5.17 -25.71
CA TRP A 60 9.36 5.17 -26.95
C TRP A 60 8.57 4.44 -28.05
N LYS A 61 8.22 5.17 -29.12
CA LYS A 61 7.36 4.65 -30.19
C LYS A 61 8.07 4.46 -31.53
N LYS A 62 9.13 5.23 -31.81
CA LYS A 62 9.97 5.15 -33.03
C LYS A 62 11.22 6.03 -32.90
N GLY A 63 12.24 5.79 -33.73
CA GLY A 63 13.46 6.60 -33.82
C GLY A 63 14.69 5.90 -33.23
N ASP A 64 15.73 6.65 -32.87
CA ASP A 64 16.89 6.10 -32.16
C ASP A 64 16.55 5.91 -30.67
N GLY A 65 16.53 4.65 -30.23
CA GLY A 65 16.23 4.28 -28.85
C GLY A 65 17.31 4.70 -27.85
N LEU A 66 18.57 4.74 -28.27
CA LEU A 66 19.69 5.09 -27.39
C LEU A 66 19.66 6.59 -27.07
N ARG A 67 19.50 7.43 -28.10
CA ARG A 67 19.39 8.89 -27.93
C ARG A 67 18.17 9.27 -27.09
N TYR A 68 17.06 8.54 -27.21
CA TYR A 68 15.88 8.73 -26.39
C TYR A 68 16.16 8.44 -24.90
N GLN A 69 16.84 7.32 -24.61
CA GLN A 69 17.22 6.95 -23.23
C GLN A 69 18.20 7.95 -22.61
N GLU A 70 19.18 8.41 -23.37
CA GLU A 70 20.17 9.40 -22.90
C GLU A 70 19.51 10.72 -22.52
N ASN A 71 18.58 11.22 -23.34
CA ASN A 71 17.82 12.42 -23.03
C ASN A 71 16.96 12.25 -21.77
N LEU A 72 16.23 11.12 -21.66
CA LEU A 72 15.39 10.85 -20.49
C LEU A 72 16.21 10.79 -19.19
N ARG A 73 17.43 10.23 -19.23
CA ARG A 73 18.32 10.17 -18.06
C ARG A 73 18.89 11.53 -17.67
N ARG A 74 19.08 12.46 -18.62
CA ARG A 74 19.53 13.82 -18.30
C ARG A 74 18.50 14.61 -17.51
N ASP A 75 17.22 14.34 -17.72
CA ASP A 75 16.12 15.01 -17.00
C ASP A 75 16.02 14.59 -15.52
N TRP A 76 16.78 13.59 -15.07
CA TRP A 76 16.79 13.10 -13.68
C TRP A 76 18.01 13.55 -12.86
N GLN A 77 18.92 14.35 -13.46
CA GLN A 77 20.00 15.04 -12.73
C GLN A 77 19.52 16.39 -12.18
#